data_AF-A0A0J6C3R8-F1
#
_entry.id   AF-A0A0J6C3R8-F1
#
_cell.length_a   1.000
_cell.length_b   1.000
_cell.length_c   1.000
_cell.angle_alpha   90.00
_cell.angle_beta   90.00
_cell.angle_gamma   90.00
#
_symmetry.space_group_name_H-M   'P 1'
#
loop_
_entity.id
_entity.type
_entity.pdbx_description
1 polymer ?
#
loop_
_entity_poly.entity_id
_entity_poly.type
_entity_poly.pdbx_seq_one_letter_code
_entity_poly.pdbx_strand_id
1 'polypeptide(L)'
;MSINVFVYGTLRSGEINDLTQLAARHGLPAPRLIGPGRVPGYLVDFGDWPGLVPAQDGRFVTGDIYQADPRLLPLLDEVEEISPEENACFLRAEVRAETALGPVLCQYYPINPGAAPGARGIPADDWVSYRVARDAAALGSLETPALLLDLDRLRANTDMMRSRAAALGVTLRPHVKTAKCIEVALAASGGRPGPITVSTLKEADRFHAAGFDDILYAVGITPNKLEHAGRLRRAGCDLKIILDNRKAAEAVCAARSRLGLDLPCLLEIDCDGHRSGLKPDDPELPAIADLLRAGGVTVAGVLTHAGESYNCRSREAIVALAEQERAACLAAAQRLREHGHPCPIVSVGSTPTARYARHLEGVTELRAGVYVFFDLVMAGVGACTPDEIALSVLVTVLGHQPDRGWIITDGGWMALSRDRGTARQPVDQGYGLVCDRLGRPIPGLRMTDANQEHGVLSFDPAPAIDLAAAYPVGSQLRILPNHACATAAQHARYHLVRQDSGHVEGIWARFGGW
;
A
#
# COMPACT_ATOMS: atom_id res chain seq x y z
N MET A 1 34.24 -33.07 -35.09
CA MET A 1 33.99 -33.39 -33.67
C MET A 1 32.89 -32.47 -33.18
N SER A 2 31.94 -32.95 -32.39
CA SER A 2 30.89 -32.13 -31.77
C SER A 2 31.29 -31.74 -30.35
N ILE A 3 30.83 -30.58 -29.89
CA ILE A 3 30.95 -30.14 -28.50
C ILE A 3 29.59 -30.22 -27.81
N ASN A 4 29.58 -30.22 -26.47
CA ASN A 4 28.35 -29.99 -25.72
C ASN A 4 28.38 -28.61 -25.06
N VAL A 5 27.25 -27.92 -25.04
CA VAL A 5 27.09 -26.60 -24.41
C VAL A 5 25.97 -26.69 -23.39
N PHE A 6 26.22 -26.24 -22.17
CA PHE A 6 25.22 -26.12 -21.12
C PHE A 6 24.69 -24.70 -21.09
N VAL A 7 23.39 -24.55 -21.28
CA VAL A 7 22.72 -23.27 -21.44
C VAL A 7 21.66 -23.11 -20.35
N TYR A 8 21.76 -22.03 -19.58
CA TYR A 8 20.93 -21.83 -18.38
C TYR A 8 20.11 -20.52 -18.42
N GLY A 9 20.08 -19.83 -19.57
CA GLY A 9 19.46 -18.51 -19.74
C GLY A 9 18.68 -18.33 -21.04
N THR A 10 18.80 -17.16 -21.67
CA THR A 10 18.00 -16.76 -22.85
C THR A 10 18.22 -17.60 -24.11
N LEU A 11 19.31 -18.36 -24.17
CA LEU A 11 19.65 -19.25 -25.29
C LEU A 11 18.99 -20.64 -25.20
N ARG A 12 18.23 -20.92 -24.12
CA ARG A 12 17.53 -22.21 -23.90
C ARG A 12 16.45 -22.49 -24.96
N SER A 13 15.96 -23.72 -24.98
CA SER A 13 15.01 -24.16 -26.01
C SER A 13 13.69 -23.41 -25.88
N GLY A 14 13.23 -22.78 -26.96
CA GLY A 14 12.00 -21.99 -27.01
C GLY A 14 12.13 -20.58 -26.42
N GLU A 15 13.33 -20.17 -26.01
CA GLU A 15 13.57 -18.85 -25.43
C GLU A 15 13.89 -17.78 -26.47
N ILE A 16 13.87 -16.51 -26.03
CA ILE A 16 13.96 -15.32 -26.91
C ILE A 16 15.23 -15.30 -27.78
N ASN A 17 16.30 -15.94 -27.33
CA ASN A 17 17.56 -16.07 -28.07
C ASN A 17 17.91 -17.54 -28.36
N ASP A 18 16.93 -18.44 -28.50
CA ASP A 18 17.13 -19.88 -28.72
C ASP A 18 18.38 -20.20 -29.58
N LEU A 19 19.27 -21.01 -29.02
CA LEU A 19 20.57 -21.35 -29.61
C LEU A 19 20.47 -21.88 -31.05
N THR A 20 19.37 -22.56 -31.37
CA THR A 20 19.06 -23.07 -32.71
C THR A 20 18.82 -21.94 -33.70
N GLN A 21 18.09 -20.91 -33.27
CA GLN A 21 17.83 -19.73 -34.10
C GLN A 21 19.09 -18.88 -34.25
N LEU A 22 19.93 -18.80 -33.22
CA LEU A 22 21.23 -18.14 -33.29
C LEU A 22 22.14 -18.84 -34.32
N ALA A 23 22.29 -20.16 -34.24
CA ALA A 23 23.09 -20.93 -35.20
C ALA A 23 22.59 -20.76 -36.65
N ALA A 24 21.27 -20.77 -36.85
CA ALA A 24 20.66 -20.57 -38.17
C ALA A 24 20.99 -19.19 -38.77
N ARG A 25 20.94 -18.12 -37.96
CA ARG A 25 21.29 -16.75 -38.39
C ARG A 25 22.73 -16.62 -38.90
N HIS A 26 23.63 -17.48 -38.42
CA HIS A 26 25.05 -17.49 -38.78
C HIS A 26 25.43 -18.63 -39.74
N GLY A 27 24.44 -19.32 -40.35
CA GLY A 27 24.68 -20.37 -41.34
C GLY A 27 25.36 -21.63 -40.77
N LEU A 28 25.25 -21.86 -39.46
CA LEU A 28 25.79 -23.04 -38.79
C LEU A 28 24.77 -24.18 -38.73
N PRO A 29 25.21 -25.46 -38.66
CA PRO A 29 24.30 -26.58 -38.41
C PRO A 29 23.53 -26.39 -37.10
N ALA A 30 22.23 -26.71 -37.12
CA ALA A 30 21.37 -26.62 -35.95
C ALA A 30 21.92 -27.49 -34.79
N PRO A 31 22.18 -26.91 -33.60
CA PRO A 31 22.50 -27.66 -32.40
C PRO A 31 21.39 -28.65 -32.05
N ARG A 32 21.77 -29.86 -31.66
CA ARG A 32 20.82 -30.89 -31.23
C ARG A 32 20.63 -30.81 -29.72
N LEU A 33 19.42 -30.52 -29.26
CA LEU A 33 19.06 -30.61 -27.85
C LEU A 33 19.20 -32.07 -27.36
N ILE A 34 20.07 -32.29 -26.37
CA ILE A 34 20.27 -33.59 -25.71
C ILE A 34 19.22 -33.77 -24.61
N GLY A 35 18.90 -32.70 -23.88
CA GLY A 35 17.93 -32.71 -22.79
C GLY A 35 18.36 -31.81 -21.63
N PRO A 36 17.61 -31.82 -20.51
CA PRO A 36 17.93 -31.02 -19.34
C PRO A 36 19.12 -31.59 -18.56
N GLY A 37 19.87 -30.72 -17.91
CA GLY A 37 20.91 -31.07 -16.96
C GLY A 37 21.02 -30.04 -15.84
N ARG A 38 21.88 -30.32 -14.86
CA ARG A 38 22.18 -29.38 -13.78
C ARG A 38 23.67 -29.26 -13.50
N VAL A 39 24.11 -28.10 -13.05
CA VAL A 39 25.50 -27.83 -12.67
C VAL A 39 25.57 -27.22 -11.26
N PRO A 40 26.64 -27.47 -10.48
CA PRO A 40 26.79 -26.87 -9.15
C PRO A 40 26.93 -25.35 -9.20
N GLY A 41 26.12 -24.62 -8.43
CA GLY A 41 26.12 -23.16 -8.42
C GLY A 41 24.78 -22.55 -8.04
N TYR A 42 24.70 -21.23 -8.15
CA TYR A 42 23.46 -20.47 -7.95
C TYR A 42 23.34 -19.35 -8.99
N LEU A 43 22.10 -18.92 -9.20
CA LEU A 43 21.78 -17.87 -10.16
C LEU A 43 21.77 -16.49 -9.50
N VAL A 44 22.08 -15.47 -10.28
CA VAL A 44 21.86 -14.05 -9.97
C VAL A 44 21.10 -13.38 -11.11
N ASP A 45 20.32 -12.35 -10.79
CA ASP A 45 19.45 -11.64 -11.72
C ASP A 45 20.13 -10.36 -12.23
N PHE A 46 20.31 -10.27 -13.56
CA PHE A 46 20.71 -9.04 -14.24
C PHE A 46 19.54 -8.38 -15.00
N GLY A 47 18.31 -8.84 -14.80
CA GLY A 47 17.13 -8.40 -15.54
C GLY A 47 16.85 -9.32 -16.73
N ASP A 48 17.28 -8.94 -17.92
CA ASP A 48 16.93 -9.67 -19.15
C ASP A 48 17.72 -10.98 -19.33
N TRP A 49 18.78 -11.20 -18.55
CA TRP A 49 19.58 -12.41 -18.56
C TRP A 49 20.00 -12.85 -17.14
N PRO A 50 20.26 -14.16 -16.92
CA PRO A 50 20.85 -14.64 -15.68
C PRO A 50 22.36 -14.48 -15.68
N GLY A 51 22.94 -14.58 -14.48
CA GLY A 51 24.31 -15.07 -14.35
C GLY A 51 24.39 -16.30 -13.44
N LEU A 52 25.30 -17.22 -13.75
CA LEU A 52 25.57 -18.41 -12.94
C LEU A 52 26.88 -18.22 -12.16
N VAL A 53 26.80 -18.28 -10.84
CA VAL A 53 27.98 -18.29 -9.95
C VAL A 53 28.30 -19.74 -9.54
N PRO A 54 29.45 -20.30 -9.95
CA PRO A 54 29.83 -21.66 -9.57
C PRO A 54 30.03 -21.79 -8.06
N ALA A 55 29.42 -22.80 -7.45
CA ALA A 55 29.52 -23.06 -6.01
C ALA A 55 29.42 -24.57 -5.71
N GLN A 56 30.20 -25.03 -4.72
CA GLN A 56 30.21 -26.42 -4.25
C GLN A 56 29.54 -26.54 -2.86
N ASP A 57 28.39 -25.90 -2.70
CA ASP A 57 27.67 -25.78 -1.42
C ASP A 57 26.32 -26.54 -1.42
N GLY A 58 26.12 -27.41 -2.41
CA GLY A 58 24.91 -28.22 -2.56
C GLY A 58 23.80 -27.54 -3.37
N ARG A 59 23.97 -26.30 -3.82
CA ARG A 59 23.06 -25.64 -4.77
C ARG A 59 23.37 -26.04 -6.22
N PHE A 60 22.34 -26.03 -7.04
CA PHE A 60 22.43 -26.38 -8.45
C PHE A 60 21.67 -25.37 -9.32
N VAL A 61 22.09 -25.29 -10.57
CA VAL A 61 21.42 -24.54 -11.63
C VAL A 61 20.98 -25.51 -12.72
N THR A 62 19.71 -25.41 -13.10
CA THR A 62 19.07 -26.21 -14.15
C THR A 62 19.19 -25.51 -15.50
N GLY A 63 19.47 -26.28 -16.55
CA GLY A 63 19.60 -25.78 -17.91
C GLY A 63 19.44 -26.86 -18.98
N ASP A 64 19.58 -26.48 -20.23
CA ASP A 64 19.52 -27.36 -21.39
C ASP A 64 20.93 -27.68 -21.89
N ILE A 65 21.15 -28.92 -22.32
CA ILE A 65 22.41 -29.36 -22.93
C ILE A 65 22.20 -29.55 -24.43
N TYR A 66 23.04 -28.88 -25.21
CA TYR A 66 23.06 -28.98 -26.67
C TYR A 66 24.33 -29.66 -27.16
N GLN A 67 24.21 -30.53 -28.15
CA GLN A 67 25.32 -30.99 -28.97
C GLN A 67 25.45 -30.08 -30.19
N ALA A 68 26.60 -29.42 -30.36
CA ALA A 68 26.78 -28.38 -31.37
C ALA A 68 28.08 -28.55 -32.18
N ASP A 69 28.13 -27.84 -33.32
CA ASP A 69 29.35 -27.64 -34.10
C ASP A 69 30.34 -26.75 -33.30
N PRO A 70 31.64 -27.08 -33.22
CA PRO A 70 32.63 -26.29 -32.48
C PRO A 70 32.72 -24.82 -32.92
N ARG A 71 32.34 -24.51 -34.17
CA ARG A 71 32.27 -23.14 -34.70
C ARG A 71 31.22 -22.27 -34.00
N LEU A 72 30.37 -22.86 -33.15
CA LEU A 72 29.43 -22.12 -32.32
C LEU A 72 30.10 -21.41 -31.13
N LEU A 73 31.26 -21.88 -30.64
CA LEU A 73 31.91 -21.27 -29.47
C LEU A 73 32.36 -19.83 -29.70
N PRO A 74 33.01 -19.47 -30.82
CA PRO A 74 33.36 -18.08 -31.09
C PRO A 74 32.14 -17.15 -31.14
N LEU A 75 30.97 -17.66 -31.59
CA LEU A 75 29.73 -16.89 -31.62
C LEU A 75 29.17 -16.67 -30.21
N LEU A 76 29.25 -17.69 -29.35
CA LEU A 76 28.85 -17.56 -27.95
C LEU A 76 29.79 -16.64 -27.16
N ASP A 77 31.09 -16.67 -27.46
CA ASP A 77 32.05 -15.73 -26.90
C ASP A 77 31.71 -14.28 -27.29
N GLU A 78 31.23 -14.05 -28.52
CA GLU A 78 30.76 -12.73 -28.99
C GLU A 78 29.46 -12.30 -28.27
N VAL A 79 28.49 -13.21 -28.13
CA VAL A 79 27.22 -12.94 -27.42
C VAL A 79 27.45 -12.58 -25.96
N GLU A 80 28.42 -13.21 -25.31
CA GLU A 80 28.75 -12.98 -23.90
C GLU A 80 29.85 -11.93 -23.71
N GLU A 81 30.21 -11.21 -24.78
CA GLU A 81 31.20 -10.13 -24.82
C GLU A 81 32.56 -10.53 -24.19
N ILE A 82 33.02 -11.76 -24.43
CA ILE A 82 34.30 -12.24 -23.91
C ILE A 82 35.45 -11.59 -24.66
N SER A 83 36.14 -10.66 -24.00
CA SER A 83 37.38 -10.03 -24.49
C SER A 83 38.59 -10.42 -23.63
N PRO A 84 39.76 -10.75 -24.24
CA PRO A 84 41.01 -10.97 -23.51
C PRO A 84 41.59 -9.71 -22.86
N GLU A 85 41.16 -8.52 -23.30
CA GLU A 85 41.73 -7.22 -22.90
C GLU A 85 40.89 -6.49 -21.84
N GLU A 86 39.65 -6.93 -21.59
CA GLU A 86 38.69 -6.30 -20.67
C GLU A 86 38.21 -7.27 -19.58
N ASN A 87 37.78 -6.75 -18.43
CA ASN A 87 37.25 -7.55 -17.32
C ASN A 87 35.80 -7.99 -17.63
N ALA A 88 35.64 -8.94 -18.56
CA ALA A 88 34.34 -9.43 -19.02
C ALA A 88 33.48 -9.98 -17.87
N CYS A 89 32.17 -9.78 -17.97
CA CYS A 89 31.18 -10.22 -16.98
C CYS A 89 31.10 -11.75 -16.89
N PHE A 90 31.28 -12.43 -18.02
CA PHE A 90 31.25 -13.89 -18.15
C PHE A 90 32.62 -14.44 -18.56
N LEU A 91 32.88 -15.69 -18.16
CA LEU A 91 34.07 -16.45 -18.55
C LEU A 91 33.61 -17.71 -19.28
N ARG A 92 34.36 -18.15 -20.30
CA ARG A 92 34.15 -19.50 -20.85
C ARG A 92 34.87 -20.52 -19.98
N ALA A 93 34.14 -21.55 -19.56
CA ALA A 93 34.68 -22.63 -18.75
C ALA A 93 34.07 -23.99 -19.14
N GLU A 94 34.65 -25.06 -18.60
CA GLU A 94 34.12 -26.41 -18.72
C GLU A 94 33.47 -26.86 -17.41
N VAL A 95 32.38 -27.60 -17.52
CA VAL A 95 31.68 -28.19 -16.39
C VAL A 95 31.12 -29.57 -16.75
N ARG A 96 31.08 -30.46 -15.76
CA ARG A 96 30.36 -31.73 -15.87
C ARG A 96 28.92 -31.51 -15.42
N ALA A 97 27.99 -31.40 -16.38
CA ALA A 97 26.58 -31.29 -16.09
C ALA A 97 26.01 -32.67 -15.74
N GLU A 98 25.24 -32.75 -14.65
CA GLU A 98 24.54 -33.96 -14.24
C GLU A 98 23.26 -34.12 -15.06
N THR A 99 23.05 -35.30 -15.64
CA THR A 99 21.85 -35.64 -16.41
C THR A 99 21.29 -36.99 -15.96
N ALA A 100 20.06 -37.31 -16.35
CA ALA A 100 19.45 -38.62 -16.09
C ALA A 100 20.22 -39.80 -16.71
N LEU A 101 21.03 -39.55 -17.75
CA LEU A 101 21.81 -40.56 -18.46
C LEU A 101 23.29 -40.60 -18.01
N GLY A 102 23.67 -39.80 -17.02
CA GLY A 102 25.04 -39.66 -16.53
C GLY A 102 25.66 -38.28 -16.81
N PRO A 103 26.87 -38.02 -16.29
CA PRO A 103 27.52 -36.72 -16.44
C PRO A 103 27.99 -36.46 -17.87
N VAL A 104 27.73 -35.24 -18.37
CA VAL A 104 28.15 -34.79 -19.70
C VAL A 104 29.11 -33.61 -19.54
N LEU A 105 30.28 -33.66 -20.20
CA LEU A 105 31.21 -32.53 -20.23
C LEU A 105 30.68 -31.48 -21.20
N CYS A 106 30.48 -30.26 -20.69
CA CYS A 106 29.89 -29.13 -21.40
C CYS A 106 30.77 -27.88 -21.28
N GLN A 107 30.78 -27.09 -22.34
CA GLN A 107 31.17 -25.67 -22.28
C GLN A 107 30.02 -24.87 -21.68
N TYR A 108 30.31 -23.89 -20.83
CA TYR A 108 29.32 -22.98 -20.25
C TYR A 108 29.98 -21.64 -19.90
N TYR A 109 29.14 -20.66 -19.58
CA TYR A 109 29.55 -19.27 -19.39
C TYR A 109 29.21 -18.78 -17.97
N PRO A 110 29.96 -19.14 -16.91
CA PRO A 110 29.75 -18.60 -15.56
C PRO A 110 30.15 -17.13 -15.43
N ILE A 111 29.67 -16.48 -14.37
CA ILE A 111 30.09 -15.13 -13.99
C ILE A 111 31.58 -15.12 -13.61
N ASN A 112 32.28 -14.08 -14.05
CA ASN A 112 33.58 -13.70 -13.54
C ASN A 112 33.46 -13.12 -12.11
N PRO A 113 34.01 -13.78 -11.07
CA PRO A 113 33.91 -13.31 -9.69
C PRO A 113 34.47 -11.89 -9.46
N GLY A 114 35.36 -11.41 -10.32
CA GLY A 114 35.95 -10.08 -10.26
C GLY A 114 35.16 -8.96 -10.96
N ALA A 115 34.06 -9.26 -11.65
CA ALA A 115 33.38 -8.31 -12.54
C ALA A 115 31.93 -7.94 -12.14
N ALA A 116 31.37 -8.53 -11.08
CA ALA A 116 29.93 -8.38 -10.77
C ALA A 116 29.60 -8.00 -9.30
N PRO A 117 30.02 -6.82 -8.80
CA PRO A 117 29.49 -6.31 -7.53
C PRO A 117 28.04 -5.82 -7.71
N GLY A 118 27.08 -6.45 -7.03
CA GLY A 118 25.71 -5.91 -6.86
C GLY A 118 24.55 -6.71 -7.46
N ALA A 119 24.80 -7.86 -8.11
CA ALA A 119 23.72 -8.68 -8.66
C ALA A 119 22.88 -9.37 -7.55
N ARG A 120 21.55 -9.37 -7.71
CA ARG A 120 20.62 -9.95 -6.73
C ARG A 120 20.57 -11.47 -6.90
N GLY A 121 20.75 -12.24 -5.82
CA GLY A 121 20.62 -13.69 -5.87
C GLY A 121 19.21 -14.16 -6.24
N ILE A 122 19.11 -15.16 -7.12
CA ILE A 122 17.87 -15.84 -7.49
C ILE A 122 17.73 -17.09 -6.60
N PRO A 123 16.66 -17.21 -5.80
CA PRO A 123 16.45 -18.39 -4.94
C PRO A 123 16.12 -19.68 -5.72
N ALA A 124 15.60 -19.55 -6.95
CA ALA A 124 15.28 -20.67 -7.82
C ALA A 124 16.54 -21.24 -8.50
N ASP A 125 16.49 -22.53 -8.84
CA ASP A 125 17.53 -23.23 -9.59
C ASP A 125 17.36 -23.09 -11.12
N ASP A 126 16.19 -22.64 -11.59
CA ASP A 126 15.88 -22.41 -13.00
C ASP A 126 15.53 -20.96 -13.28
N TRP A 127 16.37 -20.29 -14.09
CA TRP A 127 16.15 -18.90 -14.48
C TRP A 127 14.91 -18.71 -15.35
N VAL A 128 14.58 -19.66 -16.24
CA VAL A 128 13.43 -19.50 -17.15
C VAL A 128 12.14 -19.47 -16.35
N SER A 129 11.96 -20.44 -15.44
CA SER A 129 10.84 -20.49 -14.51
C SER A 129 10.78 -19.24 -13.62
N TYR A 130 11.92 -18.79 -13.09
CA TYR A 130 12.02 -17.55 -12.31
C TYR A 130 11.60 -16.32 -13.12
N ARG A 131 12.13 -16.13 -14.33
CA ARG A 131 11.83 -15.01 -15.21
C ARG A 131 10.34 -15.00 -15.59
N VAL A 132 9.78 -16.15 -15.98
CA VAL A 132 8.34 -16.24 -16.32
C VAL A 132 7.47 -15.82 -15.14
N ALA A 133 7.80 -16.26 -13.92
CA ALA A 133 7.09 -15.84 -12.72
C ALA A 133 7.27 -14.35 -12.41
N ARG A 134 8.49 -13.83 -12.57
CA ARG A 134 8.84 -12.41 -12.38
C ARG A 134 8.11 -11.51 -13.37
N ASP A 135 8.10 -11.89 -14.64
CA ASP A 135 7.49 -11.13 -15.73
C ASP A 135 5.96 -11.20 -15.65
N ALA A 136 5.39 -12.34 -15.22
CA ALA A 136 3.97 -12.43 -14.87
C ALA A 136 3.59 -11.50 -13.72
N ALA A 137 4.52 -11.27 -12.78
CA ALA A 137 4.36 -10.30 -11.69
C ALA A 137 4.79 -8.87 -12.06
N ALA A 138 5.19 -8.59 -13.31
CA ALA A 138 5.55 -7.24 -13.73
C ALA A 138 4.35 -6.31 -13.64
N LEU A 139 4.59 -5.05 -13.27
CA LEU A 139 3.53 -4.04 -13.24
C LEU A 139 2.87 -3.87 -14.62
N GLY A 140 3.66 -4.10 -15.68
CA GLY A 140 3.23 -4.13 -17.08
C GLY A 140 2.14 -5.16 -17.43
N SER A 141 2.02 -6.24 -16.67
CA SER A 141 1.07 -7.33 -16.96
C SER A 141 -0.26 -7.17 -16.22
N LEU A 142 -0.37 -6.22 -15.28
CA LEU A 142 -1.60 -6.01 -14.53
C LEU A 142 -2.70 -5.43 -15.42
N GLU A 143 -3.88 -6.04 -15.36
CA GLU A 143 -5.10 -5.46 -15.92
C GLU A 143 -5.47 -4.19 -15.14
N THR A 144 -5.60 -3.09 -15.87
CA THR A 144 -5.92 -1.76 -15.33
C THR A 144 -7.42 -1.46 -15.47
N PRO A 145 -7.97 -0.56 -14.62
CA PRO A 145 -7.30 0.15 -13.53
C PRO A 145 -7.04 -0.72 -12.29
N ALA A 146 -5.85 -0.59 -11.68
CA ALA A 146 -5.44 -1.39 -10.51
C ALA A 146 -4.92 -0.53 -9.36
N LEU A 147 -5.35 -0.83 -8.12
CA LEU A 147 -4.89 -0.11 -6.93
C LEU A 147 -3.56 -0.66 -6.43
N LEU A 148 -2.52 0.16 -6.46
CA LEU A 148 -1.18 -0.17 -5.98
C LEU A 148 -0.95 0.39 -4.57
N LEU A 149 -0.32 -0.41 -3.72
CA LEU A 149 0.12 -0.04 -2.38
C LEU A 149 1.63 -0.23 -2.26
N ASP A 150 2.34 0.87 -2.04
CA ASP A 150 3.77 0.89 -1.81
C ASP A 150 4.09 0.48 -0.35
N LEU A 151 4.74 -0.67 -0.19
CA LEU A 151 5.03 -1.24 1.12
C LEU A 151 6.11 -0.47 1.89
N ASP A 152 7.03 0.19 1.19
CA ASP A 152 8.12 0.93 1.84
C ASP A 152 7.57 2.25 2.41
N ARG A 153 6.74 2.94 1.62
CA ARG A 153 6.01 4.15 2.08
C ARG A 153 5.02 3.83 3.20
N LEU A 154 4.26 2.73 3.08
CA LEU A 154 3.37 2.27 4.15
C LEU A 154 4.14 2.06 5.46
N ARG A 155 5.27 1.34 5.41
CA ARG A 155 6.11 1.11 6.59
C ARG A 155 6.58 2.41 7.21
N ALA A 156 7.20 3.29 6.41
CA ALA A 156 7.68 4.59 6.87
C ALA A 156 6.57 5.42 7.54
N ASN A 157 5.38 5.45 6.94
CA ASN A 157 4.21 6.15 7.47
C ASN A 157 3.72 5.56 8.80
N THR A 158 3.66 4.22 8.90
CA THR A 158 3.25 3.53 10.13
C THR A 158 4.24 3.73 11.28
N ASP A 159 5.54 3.61 11.00
CA ASP A 159 6.59 3.79 12.01
C ASP A 159 6.69 5.24 12.48
N MET A 160 6.48 6.20 11.57
CA MET A 160 6.42 7.62 11.90
C MET A 160 5.33 7.90 12.94
N MET A 161 4.09 7.45 12.70
CA MET A 161 2.98 7.77 13.60
C MET A 161 3.09 7.02 14.93
N ARG A 162 3.60 5.79 14.91
CA ARG A 162 3.90 5.04 16.14
C ARG A 162 4.95 5.76 16.99
N SER A 163 6.05 6.18 16.37
CA SER A 163 7.10 6.96 17.04
C SER A 163 6.56 8.28 17.57
N ARG A 164 5.65 8.92 16.82
CA ARG A 164 5.01 10.17 17.22
C ARG A 164 4.13 10.01 18.46
N ALA A 165 3.27 8.99 18.48
CA ALA A 165 2.40 8.70 19.63
C ALA A 165 3.24 8.35 20.87
N ALA A 166 4.30 7.55 20.71
CA ALA A 166 5.24 7.23 21.78
C ALA A 166 5.93 8.48 22.35
N ALA A 167 6.42 9.38 21.48
CA ALA A 167 7.04 10.64 21.90
C ALA A 167 6.06 11.59 22.61
N LEU A 168 4.77 11.50 22.30
CA LEU A 168 3.70 12.26 22.96
C LEU A 168 3.18 11.58 24.24
N GLY A 169 3.65 10.38 24.57
CA GLY A 169 3.24 9.63 25.76
C GLY A 169 1.83 9.08 25.70
N VAL A 170 1.27 8.84 24.51
CA VAL A 170 -0.13 8.38 24.32
C VAL A 170 -0.20 7.07 23.55
N THR A 171 -1.30 6.33 23.75
CA THR A 171 -1.58 5.13 22.95
C THR A 171 -2.03 5.51 21.55
N LEU A 172 -1.42 4.95 20.52
CA LEU A 172 -1.95 5.07 19.15
C LEU A 172 -3.11 4.09 18.97
N ARG A 173 -4.28 4.59 18.57
CA ARG A 173 -5.45 3.79 18.17
C ARG A 173 -5.75 4.05 16.68
N PRO A 174 -5.14 3.31 15.74
CA PRO A 174 -5.30 3.56 14.31
C PRO A 174 -6.76 3.45 13.88
N HIS A 175 -7.19 4.38 13.02
CA HIS A 175 -8.51 4.34 12.42
C HIS A 175 -8.46 3.57 11.09
N VAL A 176 -8.98 2.35 11.10
CA VAL A 176 -8.80 1.37 10.01
C VAL A 176 -9.74 1.59 8.81
N LYS A 177 -10.60 2.62 8.84
CA LYS A 177 -11.58 2.89 7.77
C LYS A 177 -10.93 3.17 6.42
N THR A 178 -9.72 3.74 6.43
CA THR A 178 -8.97 4.08 5.22
C THR A 178 -8.60 2.82 4.44
N ALA A 179 -8.12 1.80 5.15
CA ALA A 179 -7.57 0.60 4.53
C ALA A 179 -8.57 -0.56 4.44
N LYS A 180 -9.34 -0.81 5.51
CA LYS A 180 -10.20 -2.00 5.64
C LYS A 180 -9.49 -3.30 5.18
N CYS A 181 -8.26 -3.45 5.66
CA CYS A 181 -7.33 -4.54 5.37
C CYS A 181 -6.60 -4.91 6.66
N ILE A 182 -6.51 -6.20 6.96
CA ILE A 182 -5.97 -6.73 8.23
C ILE A 182 -4.47 -6.44 8.33
N GLU A 183 -3.74 -6.65 7.23
CA GLU A 183 -2.31 -6.50 7.13
C GLU A 183 -1.87 -5.04 7.34
N VAL A 184 -2.63 -4.08 6.81
CA VAL A 184 -2.39 -2.65 7.06
C VAL A 184 -2.65 -2.28 8.52
N ALA A 185 -3.69 -2.84 9.15
CA ALA A 185 -3.96 -2.61 10.57
C ALA A 185 -2.85 -3.20 11.46
N LEU A 186 -2.36 -4.40 11.14
CA LEU A 186 -1.21 -5.00 11.82
C LEU A 186 0.03 -4.12 11.67
N ALA A 187 0.35 -3.63 10.47
CA ALA A 187 1.46 -2.71 10.26
C ALA A 187 1.33 -1.44 11.12
N ALA A 188 0.15 -0.82 11.13
CA ALA A 188 -0.13 0.36 11.95
C ALA A 188 -0.01 0.11 13.47
N SER A 189 -0.26 -1.12 13.92
CA SER A 189 -0.17 -1.56 15.32
C SER A 189 1.17 -2.21 15.69
N GLY A 190 2.20 -2.15 14.83
CA GLY A 190 3.53 -2.69 15.13
C GLY A 190 3.64 -4.22 14.98
N GLY A 191 2.84 -4.79 14.08
CA GLY A 191 2.86 -6.21 13.68
C GLY A 191 2.00 -7.13 14.54
N ARG A 192 1.21 -6.59 15.48
CA ARG A 192 0.32 -7.38 16.35
C ARG A 192 -1.02 -6.67 16.52
N PRO A 193 -2.12 -7.40 16.79
CA PRO A 193 -3.39 -6.78 17.12
C PRO A 193 -3.27 -5.85 18.33
N GLY A 194 -3.90 -4.69 18.25
CA GLY A 194 -3.90 -3.66 19.28
C GLY A 194 -5.20 -2.83 19.24
N PRO A 195 -5.28 -1.72 19.99
CA PRO A 195 -6.47 -0.86 19.97
C PRO A 195 -6.69 -0.27 18.58
N ILE A 196 -7.90 -0.39 18.03
CA ILE A 196 -8.28 0.19 16.74
C ILE A 196 -9.59 0.98 16.82
N THR A 197 -9.78 1.84 15.81
CA THR A 197 -11.03 2.57 15.59
C THR A 197 -11.65 2.15 14.27
N VAL A 198 -12.92 1.77 14.28
CA VAL A 198 -13.68 1.33 13.10
C VAL A 198 -14.81 2.30 12.76
N SER A 199 -15.18 2.37 11.48
CA SER A 199 -16.31 3.22 11.02
C SER A 199 -17.63 2.47 10.81
N THR A 200 -17.61 1.14 10.91
CA THR A 200 -18.78 0.27 10.74
C THR A 200 -18.70 -0.93 11.69
N LEU A 201 -19.83 -1.54 12.00
CA LEU A 201 -19.83 -2.77 12.80
C LEU A 201 -19.35 -3.99 12.00
N LYS A 202 -19.46 -4.00 10.67
CA LYS A 202 -18.79 -5.00 9.83
C LYS A 202 -17.26 -4.94 9.89
N GLU A 203 -16.67 -3.74 9.99
CA GLU A 203 -15.25 -3.63 10.32
C GLU A 203 -14.97 -4.26 11.69
N ALA A 204 -15.78 -3.97 12.71
CA ALA A 204 -15.62 -4.60 14.03
C ALA A 204 -15.66 -6.14 13.95
N ASP A 205 -16.62 -6.74 13.22
CA ASP A 205 -16.68 -8.19 13.02
C ASP A 205 -15.41 -8.73 12.37
N ARG A 206 -14.94 -8.07 11.29
CA ARG A 206 -13.77 -8.52 10.52
C ARG A 206 -12.48 -8.44 11.33
N PHE A 207 -12.27 -7.35 12.05
CA PHE A 207 -11.06 -7.17 12.85
C PHE A 207 -11.09 -8.00 14.13
N HIS A 208 -12.25 -8.17 14.78
CA HIS A 208 -12.37 -9.07 15.93
C HIS A 208 -12.08 -10.52 15.54
N ALA A 209 -12.60 -10.98 14.40
CA ALA A 209 -12.26 -12.31 13.86
C ALA A 209 -10.77 -12.48 13.54
N ALA A 210 -10.04 -11.37 13.35
CA ALA A 210 -8.58 -11.34 13.14
C ALA A 210 -7.78 -11.10 14.44
N GLY A 211 -8.43 -11.14 15.61
CA GLY A 211 -7.79 -11.03 16.92
C GLY A 211 -7.65 -9.59 17.47
N PHE A 212 -8.31 -8.60 16.86
CA PHE A 212 -8.37 -7.24 17.42
C PHE A 212 -9.56 -7.13 18.38
N ASP A 213 -9.29 -7.13 19.69
CA ASP A 213 -10.36 -7.13 20.69
C ASP A 213 -10.74 -5.73 21.18
N ASP A 214 -9.78 -4.82 21.34
CA ASP A 214 -10.05 -3.42 21.75
C ASP A 214 -10.48 -2.57 20.54
N ILE A 215 -11.79 -2.49 20.33
CA ILE A 215 -12.39 -1.82 19.18
C ILE A 215 -13.25 -0.63 19.63
N LEU A 216 -12.98 0.54 19.08
CA LEU A 216 -13.86 1.71 19.17
C LEU A 216 -14.67 1.88 17.88
N TYR A 217 -16.00 1.77 17.95
CA TYR A 217 -16.89 2.13 16.84
C TYR A 217 -17.18 3.63 16.89
N ALA A 218 -16.44 4.41 16.08
CA ALA A 218 -16.44 5.87 16.14
C ALA A 218 -17.44 6.53 15.18
N VAL A 219 -18.69 6.05 15.19
CA VAL A 219 -19.85 6.70 14.57
C VAL A 219 -21.01 6.59 15.54
N GLY A 220 -21.76 7.67 15.74
CA GLY A 220 -22.92 7.72 16.65
C GLY A 220 -23.78 6.45 16.57
N ILE A 221 -23.92 5.75 17.70
CA ILE A 221 -24.66 4.50 17.76
C ILE A 221 -26.16 4.75 17.53
N THR A 222 -26.80 3.84 16.79
CA THR A 222 -28.23 3.91 16.48
C THR A 222 -28.97 2.68 17.03
N PRO A 223 -30.26 2.78 17.37
CA PRO A 223 -31.00 1.68 18.01
C PRO A 223 -30.96 0.35 17.22
N ASN A 224 -31.04 0.42 15.89
CA ASN A 224 -30.99 -0.75 15.00
C ASN A 224 -29.62 -1.45 14.95
N LYS A 225 -28.57 -0.88 15.55
CA LYS A 225 -27.21 -1.45 15.60
C LYS A 225 -26.86 -2.05 16.96
N LEU A 226 -27.67 -1.82 17.99
CA LEU A 226 -27.38 -2.25 19.37
C LEU A 226 -27.37 -3.78 19.51
N GLU A 227 -28.18 -4.50 18.75
CA GLU A 227 -28.10 -5.97 18.68
C GLU A 227 -26.74 -6.45 18.19
N HIS A 228 -26.25 -5.84 17.10
CA HIS A 228 -24.95 -6.20 16.52
C HIS A 228 -23.81 -5.87 17.50
N ALA A 229 -23.82 -4.68 18.10
CA ALA A 229 -22.86 -4.33 19.15
C ALA A 229 -22.88 -5.33 20.31
N GLY A 230 -24.07 -5.75 20.75
CA GLY A 230 -24.24 -6.76 21.79
C GLY A 230 -23.71 -8.15 21.39
N ARG A 231 -23.86 -8.57 20.13
CA ARG A 231 -23.25 -9.81 19.63
C ARG A 231 -21.73 -9.78 19.70
N LEU A 232 -21.10 -8.67 19.29
CA LEU A 232 -19.64 -8.49 19.35
C LEU A 232 -19.13 -8.57 20.79
N ARG A 233 -19.78 -7.85 21.73
CA ARG A 233 -19.46 -7.92 23.16
C ARG A 233 -19.57 -9.35 23.71
N ARG A 234 -20.64 -10.06 23.35
CA ARG A 234 -20.85 -11.45 23.76
C ARG A 234 -19.80 -12.41 23.19
N ALA A 235 -19.24 -12.09 22.02
CA ALA A 235 -18.15 -12.85 21.40
C ALA A 235 -16.77 -12.59 22.03
N GLY A 236 -16.67 -11.65 22.97
CA GLY A 236 -15.41 -11.31 23.66
C GLY A 236 -14.75 -10.02 23.18
N CYS A 237 -15.32 -9.33 22.19
CA CYS A 237 -14.81 -8.04 21.75
C CYS A 237 -14.98 -6.99 22.85
N ASP A 238 -13.92 -6.23 23.15
CA ASP A 238 -13.96 -5.05 24.00
C ASP A 238 -14.46 -3.81 23.23
N LEU A 239 -15.64 -3.98 22.63
CA LEU A 239 -16.29 -2.97 21.80
C LEU A 239 -16.76 -1.78 22.65
N LYS A 240 -16.30 -0.59 22.28
CA LYS A 240 -16.76 0.70 22.79
C LYS A 240 -17.56 1.40 21.70
N ILE A 241 -18.67 2.05 22.08
CA ILE A 241 -19.55 2.80 21.18
C ILE A 241 -19.54 4.28 21.54
N ILE A 242 -20.00 5.13 20.62
CA ILE A 242 -20.01 6.58 20.84
C ILE A 242 -21.43 7.14 20.71
N LEU A 243 -21.72 8.19 21.47
CA LEU A 243 -22.96 8.95 21.39
C LEU A 243 -22.76 10.38 21.88
N ASP A 244 -23.66 11.28 21.49
CA ASP A 244 -23.61 12.71 21.80
C ASP A 244 -24.97 13.29 22.18
N ASN A 245 -26.00 12.45 22.35
CA ASN A 245 -27.34 12.94 22.62
C ASN A 245 -28.14 12.00 23.54
N ARG A 246 -29.12 12.59 24.23
CA ARG A 246 -29.99 11.91 25.18
C ARG A 246 -30.75 10.73 24.59
N LYS A 247 -31.25 10.84 23.36
CA LYS A 247 -32.04 9.76 22.73
C LYS A 247 -31.20 8.52 22.44
N ALA A 248 -29.96 8.70 22.00
CA ALA A 248 -29.02 7.60 21.86
C ALA A 248 -28.70 6.95 23.22
N ALA A 249 -28.48 7.75 24.27
CA ALA A 249 -28.26 7.24 25.62
C ALA A 249 -29.46 6.43 26.17
N GLU A 250 -30.69 6.93 26.01
CA GLU A 250 -31.92 6.20 26.36
C GLU A 250 -32.00 4.84 25.66
N ALA A 251 -31.68 4.81 24.36
CA ALA A 251 -31.68 3.58 23.57
C ALA A 251 -30.60 2.57 24.04
N VAL A 252 -29.40 3.05 24.38
CA VAL A 252 -28.33 2.20 24.92
C VAL A 252 -28.72 1.62 26.28
N CYS A 253 -29.30 2.43 27.19
CA CYS A 253 -29.79 1.94 28.49
C CYS A 253 -30.86 0.85 28.32
N ALA A 254 -31.82 1.07 27.41
CA ALA A 254 -32.85 0.07 27.09
C ALA A 254 -32.24 -1.21 26.51
N ALA A 255 -31.26 -1.11 25.61
CA ALA A 255 -30.57 -2.26 25.04
C ALA A 255 -29.74 -3.01 26.07
N ARG A 256 -29.00 -2.32 26.95
CA ARG A 256 -28.27 -2.92 28.06
C ARG A 256 -29.19 -3.77 28.92
N SER A 257 -30.35 -3.21 29.31
CA SER A 257 -31.35 -3.91 30.13
C SER A 257 -31.85 -5.18 29.44
N ARG A 258 -32.19 -5.08 28.16
CA ARG A 258 -32.69 -6.20 27.35
C ARG A 258 -31.63 -7.27 27.05
N LEU A 259 -30.38 -6.88 26.84
CA LEU A 259 -29.29 -7.78 26.44
C LEU A 259 -28.56 -8.41 27.62
N GLY A 260 -28.69 -7.84 28.82
CA GLY A 260 -28.02 -8.31 30.03
C GLY A 260 -26.49 -8.14 30.00
N LEU A 261 -25.97 -7.22 29.20
CA LEU A 261 -24.53 -6.98 29.01
C LEU A 261 -24.23 -5.49 28.92
N ASP A 262 -23.04 -5.09 29.39
CA ASP A 262 -22.59 -3.70 29.33
C ASP A 262 -22.14 -3.30 27.91
N LEU A 263 -22.44 -2.05 27.55
CA LEU A 263 -22.13 -1.40 26.28
C LEU A 263 -21.35 -0.10 26.56
N PRO A 264 -20.04 -0.17 26.85
CA PRO A 264 -19.27 1.00 27.25
C PRO A 264 -19.36 2.14 26.22
N CYS A 265 -19.68 3.34 26.69
CA CYS A 265 -19.90 4.51 25.86
C CYS A 265 -18.82 5.56 26.07
N LEU A 266 -18.34 6.16 24.99
CA LEU A 266 -17.65 7.45 25.05
C LEU A 266 -18.58 8.55 24.54
N LEU A 267 -18.51 9.73 25.18
CA LEU A 267 -19.26 10.91 24.75
C LEU A 267 -18.47 11.66 23.68
N GLU A 268 -19.06 11.83 22.49
CA GLU A 268 -18.43 12.60 21.39
C GLU A 268 -18.54 14.09 21.70
N ILE A 269 -17.42 14.79 21.58
CA ILE A 269 -17.24 16.21 21.88
C ILE A 269 -16.98 16.96 20.59
N ASP A 270 -17.73 18.02 20.36
CA ASP A 270 -17.49 18.97 19.29
C ASP A 270 -16.39 19.95 19.71
N CYS A 271 -15.24 19.90 19.04
CA CYS A 271 -14.12 20.80 19.32
C CYS A 271 -13.96 21.92 18.30
N ASP A 272 -14.65 21.89 17.16
CA ASP A 272 -14.36 22.77 16.01
C ASP A 272 -15.58 23.20 15.19
N GLY A 273 -16.80 22.79 15.56
CA GLY A 273 -18.04 23.12 14.88
C GLY A 273 -18.26 22.36 13.56
N HIS A 274 -17.42 21.36 13.26
CA HIS A 274 -17.41 20.71 11.95
C HIS A 274 -18.56 19.71 11.76
N ARG A 275 -18.90 18.93 12.79
CA ARG A 275 -19.78 17.75 12.63
C ARG A 275 -20.68 17.44 13.83
N SER A 276 -20.37 16.38 14.57
CA SER A 276 -21.17 15.79 15.66
C SER A 276 -20.49 16.05 17.00
N GLY A 277 -21.20 15.78 18.09
CA GLY A 277 -20.66 15.94 19.43
C GLY A 277 -21.30 17.08 20.21
N LEU A 278 -21.16 16.98 21.53
CA LEU A 278 -21.56 17.99 22.49
C LEU A 278 -20.47 19.04 22.62
N LYS A 279 -20.84 20.30 22.84
CA LYS A 279 -19.84 21.30 23.22
C LYS A 279 -19.23 20.92 24.58
N PRO A 280 -17.95 21.23 24.86
CA PRO A 280 -17.31 20.88 26.11
C PRO A 280 -18.01 21.43 27.37
N ASP A 281 -18.69 22.57 27.23
CA ASP A 281 -19.43 23.26 28.28
C ASP A 281 -20.93 22.95 28.30
N ASP A 282 -21.41 22.08 27.40
CA ASP A 282 -22.83 21.75 27.27
C ASP A 282 -23.37 21.13 28.58
N PRO A 283 -24.45 21.66 29.17
CA PRO A 283 -25.07 21.06 30.34
C PRO A 283 -25.62 19.65 30.09
N GLU A 284 -25.91 19.26 28.84
CA GLU A 284 -26.33 17.89 28.53
C GLU A 284 -25.20 16.87 28.70
N LEU A 285 -23.92 17.26 28.67
CA LEU A 285 -22.79 16.35 28.84
C LEU A 285 -22.85 15.56 30.18
N PRO A 286 -22.87 16.21 31.36
CA PRO A 286 -23.04 15.49 32.62
C PRO A 286 -24.41 14.82 32.73
N ALA A 287 -25.49 15.42 32.18
CA ALA A 287 -26.83 14.86 32.26
C ALA A 287 -26.97 13.53 31.49
N ILE A 288 -26.27 13.39 30.36
CA ILE A 288 -26.18 12.15 29.59
C ILE A 288 -25.34 11.11 30.35
N ALA A 289 -24.23 11.51 30.97
CA ALA A 289 -23.41 10.62 31.79
C ALA A 289 -24.21 10.06 33.00
N ASP A 290 -24.99 10.91 33.66
CA ASP A 290 -25.90 10.50 34.75
C ASP A 290 -26.94 9.48 34.26
N LEU A 291 -27.55 9.72 33.10
CA LEU A 291 -28.51 8.81 32.50
C LEU A 291 -27.90 7.44 32.19
N LEU A 292 -26.71 7.41 31.60
CA LEU A 292 -25.99 6.16 31.29
C LEU A 292 -25.66 5.39 32.57
N ARG A 293 -25.11 6.07 33.58
CA ARG A 293 -24.78 5.46 34.86
C ARG A 293 -26.02 4.92 35.58
N ALA A 294 -27.13 5.66 35.60
CA ALA A 294 -28.40 5.21 36.17
C ALA A 294 -28.97 4.00 35.41
N GLY A 295 -28.75 3.94 34.10
CA GLY A 295 -29.05 2.77 33.26
C GLY A 295 -28.06 1.60 33.42
N GLY A 296 -27.03 1.75 34.26
CA GLY A 296 -25.95 0.79 34.49
C GLY A 296 -25.08 0.52 33.26
N VAL A 297 -24.90 1.53 32.42
CA VAL A 297 -23.98 1.56 31.28
C VAL A 297 -22.69 2.26 31.71
N THR A 298 -21.54 1.67 31.37
CA THR A 298 -20.24 2.30 31.66
C THR A 298 -20.02 3.56 30.80
N VAL A 299 -19.76 4.70 31.46
CA VAL A 299 -19.20 5.89 30.81
C VAL A 299 -17.68 5.72 30.74
N ALA A 300 -17.17 5.32 29.58
CA ALA A 300 -15.77 4.97 29.37
C ALA A 300 -14.87 6.20 29.13
N GLY A 301 -15.44 7.34 28.74
CA GLY A 301 -14.69 8.59 28.61
C GLY A 301 -15.27 9.52 27.55
N VAL A 302 -14.39 10.32 26.95
CA VAL A 302 -14.73 11.30 25.91
C VAL A 302 -13.84 11.13 24.69
N LEU A 303 -14.37 11.51 23.54
CA LEU A 303 -13.57 11.63 22.33
C LEU A 303 -13.95 12.84 21.50
N THR A 304 -13.01 13.31 20.68
CA THR A 304 -13.29 14.33 19.66
C THR A 304 -12.51 14.04 18.38
N HIS A 305 -12.91 14.67 17.28
CA HIS A 305 -12.21 14.62 16.00
C HIS A 305 -12.18 16.01 15.37
N ALA A 306 -10.99 16.62 15.30
CA ALA A 306 -10.80 17.92 14.66
C ALA A 306 -10.84 17.83 13.12
N GLY A 307 -12.04 17.81 12.55
CA GLY A 307 -12.27 17.80 11.10
C GLY A 307 -11.85 19.10 10.40
N GLU A 308 -11.88 20.24 11.08
CA GLU A 308 -11.42 21.50 10.47
C GLU A 308 -9.92 21.51 10.12
N SER A 309 -9.16 20.53 10.61
CA SER A 309 -7.75 20.37 10.28
C SER A 309 -7.50 20.09 8.80
N TYR A 310 -8.49 19.56 8.07
CA TYR A 310 -8.44 19.38 6.61
C TYR A 310 -8.53 20.72 5.84
N ASN A 311 -8.98 21.79 6.50
CA ASN A 311 -9.12 23.13 5.91
C ASN A 311 -7.96 24.08 6.28
N CYS A 312 -7.04 23.66 7.16
CA CYS A 312 -5.87 24.46 7.51
C CYS A 312 -5.00 24.78 6.27
N ARG A 313 -4.30 25.92 6.35
CA ARG A 313 -3.44 26.44 5.26
C ARG A 313 -1.98 26.63 5.67
N SER A 314 -1.64 26.27 6.91
CA SER A 314 -0.28 26.29 7.41
C SER A 314 -0.10 25.28 8.53
N ARG A 315 1.15 24.89 8.79
CA ARG A 315 1.51 24.03 9.91
C ARG A 315 1.11 24.68 11.24
N GLU A 316 1.30 25.97 11.39
CA GLU A 316 0.96 26.73 12.60
C GLU A 316 -0.54 26.67 12.89
N ALA A 317 -1.38 26.75 11.85
CA ALA A 317 -2.83 26.59 12.00
C ALA A 317 -3.20 25.17 12.47
N ILE A 318 -2.55 24.13 11.93
CA ILE A 318 -2.77 22.75 12.38
C ILE A 318 -2.33 22.58 13.84
N VAL A 319 -1.20 23.19 14.25
CA VAL A 319 -0.74 23.17 15.63
C VAL A 319 -1.74 23.83 16.57
N ALA A 320 -2.25 25.01 16.20
CA ALA A 320 -3.25 25.73 17.00
C ALA A 320 -4.54 24.91 17.14
N LEU A 321 -4.99 24.29 16.05
CA LEU A 321 -6.19 23.44 16.07
C LEU A 321 -5.98 22.15 16.87
N ALA A 322 -4.79 21.55 16.83
CA ALA A 322 -4.45 20.40 17.67
C ALA A 322 -4.50 20.74 19.17
N GLU A 323 -4.10 21.96 19.55
CA GLU A 323 -4.24 22.42 20.93
C GLU A 323 -5.70 22.69 21.29
N GLN A 324 -6.49 23.30 20.40
CA GLN A 324 -7.93 23.48 20.58
C GLN A 324 -8.65 22.13 20.76
N GLU A 325 -8.32 21.14 19.93
CA GLU A 325 -8.82 19.76 20.01
C GLU A 325 -8.53 19.14 21.39
N ARG A 326 -7.26 19.22 21.82
CA ARG A 326 -6.79 18.72 23.12
C ARG A 326 -7.53 19.40 24.27
N ALA A 327 -7.57 20.74 24.27
CA ALA A 327 -8.16 21.54 25.34
C ALA A 327 -9.67 21.30 25.47
N ALA A 328 -10.40 21.24 24.36
CA ALA A 328 -11.84 20.96 24.34
C ALA A 328 -12.16 19.58 24.94
N CYS A 329 -11.42 18.55 24.53
CA CYS A 329 -11.62 17.19 25.01
C CYS A 329 -11.29 17.07 26.51
N LEU A 330 -10.24 17.75 26.98
CA LEU A 330 -9.88 17.77 28.40
C LEU A 330 -10.87 18.55 29.27
N ALA A 331 -11.39 19.67 28.78
CA ALA A 331 -12.42 20.43 29.49
C ALA A 331 -13.68 19.57 29.71
N ALA A 332 -14.11 18.83 28.68
CA ALA A 332 -15.21 17.89 28.79
C ALA A 332 -14.90 16.75 29.78
N ALA A 333 -13.70 16.17 29.72
CA ALA A 333 -13.29 15.12 30.66
C ALA A 333 -13.25 15.60 32.12
N GLN A 334 -12.75 16.81 32.35
CA GLN A 334 -12.69 17.43 33.66
C GLN A 334 -14.10 17.70 34.21
N ARG A 335 -14.99 18.22 33.37
CA ARG A 335 -16.40 18.45 33.72
C ARG A 335 -17.10 17.16 34.17
N LEU A 336 -16.87 16.04 33.47
CA LEU A 336 -17.41 14.74 33.89
C LEU A 336 -16.86 14.30 35.27
N ARG A 337 -15.56 14.48 35.51
CA ARG A 337 -14.91 14.14 36.79
C ARG A 337 -15.46 14.97 37.95
N GLU A 338 -15.67 16.27 37.75
CA GLU A 338 -16.28 17.16 38.73
C GLU A 338 -17.72 16.78 39.09
N HIS A 339 -18.44 16.15 38.16
CA HIS A 339 -19.78 15.58 38.39
C HIS A 339 -19.74 14.13 38.90
N GLY A 340 -18.56 13.64 39.32
CA GLY A 340 -18.42 12.32 39.94
C GLY A 340 -18.41 11.13 38.97
N HIS A 341 -18.23 11.37 37.67
CA HIS A 341 -18.07 10.32 36.66
C HIS A 341 -16.59 10.05 36.38
N PRO A 342 -16.12 8.78 36.44
CA PRO A 342 -14.79 8.46 35.98
C PRO A 342 -14.68 8.74 34.47
N CYS A 343 -13.54 9.28 34.04
CA CYS A 343 -13.26 9.53 32.63
C CYS A 343 -11.84 9.03 32.31
N PRO A 344 -11.66 7.68 32.19
CA PRO A 344 -10.36 7.06 32.00
C PRO A 344 -9.85 7.17 30.56
N ILE A 345 -10.73 7.40 29.58
CA ILE A 345 -10.35 7.59 28.18
C ILE A 345 -10.59 9.05 27.77
N VAL A 346 -9.53 9.71 27.31
CA VAL A 346 -9.57 11.01 26.64
C VAL A 346 -8.91 10.82 25.28
N SER A 347 -9.75 10.77 24.24
CA SER A 347 -9.34 10.33 22.90
C SER A 347 -9.47 11.44 21.87
N VAL A 348 -8.37 11.84 21.23
CA VAL A 348 -8.35 12.91 20.23
C VAL A 348 -7.79 12.41 18.90
N GLY A 349 -7.94 13.18 17.83
CA GLY A 349 -7.06 13.08 16.68
C GLY A 349 -7.76 13.14 15.32
N SER A 350 -7.05 13.80 14.41
CA SER A 350 -7.10 13.63 12.97
C SER A 350 -5.66 13.37 12.46
N THR A 351 -5.48 12.95 11.21
CA THR A 351 -4.10 12.78 10.69
C THR A 351 -3.27 14.07 10.76
N PRO A 352 -3.80 15.25 10.36
CA PRO A 352 -3.05 16.50 10.51
C PRO A 352 -2.72 16.85 11.97
N THR A 353 -3.69 16.79 12.90
CA THR A 353 -3.42 17.17 14.30
C THR A 353 -2.47 16.18 14.97
N ALA A 354 -2.62 14.87 14.71
CA ALA A 354 -1.71 13.83 15.18
C ALA A 354 -0.26 14.04 14.74
N ARG A 355 -0.05 14.53 13.51
CA ARG A 355 1.28 14.82 12.98
C ARG A 355 1.96 15.95 13.76
N TYR A 356 1.23 17.03 14.07
CA TYR A 356 1.83 18.29 14.50
C TYR A 356 1.51 18.74 15.94
N ALA A 357 0.66 18.05 16.70
CA ALA A 357 0.36 18.37 18.10
C ALA A 357 1.63 18.52 18.97
N ARG A 358 1.84 19.65 19.64
CA ARG A 358 3.10 19.89 20.39
C ARG A 358 3.23 18.97 21.61
N HIS A 359 2.14 18.78 22.33
CA HIS A 359 2.02 17.88 23.48
C HIS A 359 0.58 17.35 23.55
N LEU A 360 0.39 16.26 24.28
CA LEU A 360 -0.91 15.63 24.51
C LEU A 360 -1.12 15.32 26.00
N GLU A 361 -0.55 16.15 26.88
CA GLU A 361 -0.73 16.02 28.33
C GLU A 361 -2.23 15.93 28.70
N GLY A 362 -2.59 14.91 29.47
CA GLY A 362 -3.96 14.59 29.89
C GLY A 362 -4.77 13.76 28.90
N VAL A 363 -4.33 13.63 27.64
CA VAL A 363 -4.94 12.74 26.64
C VAL A 363 -4.38 11.33 26.83
N THR A 364 -5.21 10.31 26.66
CA THR A 364 -4.80 8.92 26.85
C THR A 364 -4.49 8.20 25.54
N GLU A 365 -5.18 8.58 24.46
CA GLU A 365 -5.00 7.97 23.15
C GLU A 365 -5.19 8.95 21.98
N LEU A 366 -4.51 8.63 20.88
CA LEU A 366 -4.49 9.39 19.64
C LEU A 366 -5.05 8.54 18.50
N ARG A 367 -6.03 9.08 17.76
CA ARG A 367 -6.66 8.41 16.62
C ARG A 367 -6.26 9.09 15.31
N ALA A 368 -5.70 8.33 14.39
CA ALA A 368 -5.40 8.77 13.03
C ALA A 368 -5.58 7.60 12.07
N GLY A 369 -5.96 7.86 10.81
CA GLY A 369 -6.26 6.80 9.84
C GLY A 369 -5.55 6.97 8.52
N VAL A 370 -5.84 8.07 7.82
CA VAL A 370 -5.33 8.28 6.44
C VAL A 370 -3.81 8.34 6.36
N TYR A 371 -3.13 8.66 7.45
CA TYR A 371 -1.65 8.69 7.52
C TYR A 371 -0.98 7.40 7.03
N VAL A 372 -1.63 6.22 7.13
CA VAL A 372 -1.04 4.96 6.64
C VAL A 372 -0.72 5.01 5.15
N PHE A 373 -1.49 5.80 4.39
CA PHE A 373 -1.28 5.99 2.96
C PHE A 373 -0.92 7.42 2.58
N PHE A 374 -1.38 8.41 3.36
CA PHE A 374 -1.55 9.80 2.93
C PHE A 374 -2.33 9.92 1.61
N ASP A 375 -2.50 11.15 1.12
CA ASP A 375 -3.12 11.47 -0.16
C ASP A 375 -2.84 12.94 -0.52
N LEU A 376 -3.36 13.40 -1.66
CA LEU A 376 -3.11 14.76 -2.12
C LEU A 376 -3.82 15.82 -1.26
N VAL A 377 -4.92 15.50 -0.59
CA VAL A 377 -5.53 16.41 0.40
C VAL A 377 -4.56 16.62 1.58
N MET A 378 -3.93 15.55 2.08
CA MET A 378 -2.90 15.62 3.12
C MET A 378 -1.66 16.40 2.66
N ALA A 379 -1.23 16.21 1.41
CA ALA A 379 -0.14 16.99 0.83
C ALA A 379 -0.50 18.48 0.73
N GLY A 380 -1.72 18.81 0.29
CA GLY A 380 -2.18 20.19 0.15
C GLY A 380 -2.39 20.94 1.47
N VAL A 381 -2.64 20.23 2.57
CA VAL A 381 -2.64 20.77 3.95
C VAL A 381 -1.21 20.89 4.51
N GLY A 382 -0.22 20.26 3.87
CA GLY A 382 1.16 20.21 4.36
C GLY A 382 1.38 19.19 5.47
N ALA A 383 0.54 18.15 5.58
CA ALA A 383 0.72 17.05 6.53
C ALA A 383 1.72 15.99 6.04
N CYS A 384 1.96 15.94 4.73
CA CYS A 384 2.94 15.09 4.07
C CYS A 384 3.42 15.75 2.76
N THR A 385 4.38 15.12 2.08
CA THR A 385 4.73 15.38 0.68
C THR A 385 4.09 14.34 -0.24
N PRO A 386 4.00 14.59 -1.57
CA PRO A 386 3.55 13.59 -2.52
C PRO A 386 4.37 12.29 -2.52
N ASP A 387 5.66 12.36 -2.14
CA ASP A 387 6.54 11.19 -2.06
C ASP A 387 6.25 10.29 -0.85
N GLU A 388 5.52 10.79 0.15
CA GLU A 388 5.03 9.99 1.28
C GLU A 388 3.71 9.26 0.95
N ILE A 389 3.08 9.53 -0.21
CA ILE A 389 1.81 8.90 -0.60
C ILE A 389 2.07 7.45 -1.02
N ALA A 390 1.56 6.50 -0.24
CA ALA A 390 1.74 5.06 -0.48
C ALA A 390 0.74 4.45 -1.47
N LEU A 391 -0.35 5.17 -1.81
CA LEU A 391 -1.43 4.66 -2.65
C LEU A 391 -1.42 5.31 -4.03
N SER A 392 -1.59 4.52 -5.09
CA SER A 392 -1.76 5.03 -6.45
C SER A 392 -2.59 4.08 -7.30
N VAL A 393 -3.31 4.60 -8.30
CA VAL A 393 -4.05 3.78 -9.27
C VAL A 393 -3.24 3.67 -10.56
N LEU A 394 -2.88 2.45 -10.96
CA LEU A 394 -2.34 2.17 -12.28
C LEU A 394 -3.44 2.26 -13.32
N VAL A 395 -3.19 3.00 -14.40
CA VAL A 395 -4.13 3.20 -15.52
C VAL A 395 -3.40 3.00 -16.84
N THR A 396 -4.12 2.63 -17.89
CA THR A 396 -3.57 2.46 -19.23
C THR A 396 -4.12 3.53 -20.18
N VAL A 397 -3.24 4.09 -21.01
CA VAL A 397 -3.61 5.03 -22.08
C VAL A 397 -4.41 4.30 -23.15
N LEU A 398 -5.64 4.75 -23.38
CA LEU A 398 -6.58 4.24 -24.38
C LEU A 398 -6.48 5.01 -25.70
N GLY A 399 -6.14 6.30 -25.66
CA GLY A 399 -6.12 7.16 -26.84
C GLY A 399 -5.89 8.63 -26.50
N HIS A 400 -6.03 9.49 -27.52
CA HIS A 400 -5.70 10.91 -27.44
C HIS A 400 -6.78 11.79 -28.10
N GLN A 401 -6.91 13.03 -27.64
CA GLN A 401 -7.64 14.10 -28.37
C GLN A 401 -6.66 15.24 -28.64
N PRO A 402 -5.95 15.23 -29.80
CA PRO A 402 -4.88 16.18 -30.10
C PRO A 402 -5.31 17.65 -30.02
N ASP A 403 -6.48 17.99 -30.57
CA ASP A 403 -7.02 19.36 -30.60
C ASP A 403 -7.28 19.94 -29.19
N ARG A 404 -7.39 19.06 -28.18
CA ARG A 404 -7.62 19.43 -26.78
C ARG A 404 -6.41 19.22 -25.89
N GLY A 405 -5.34 18.60 -26.41
CA GLY A 405 -4.18 18.18 -25.64
C GLY A 405 -4.50 17.13 -24.57
N TRP A 406 -5.44 16.21 -24.84
CA TRP A 406 -5.86 15.20 -23.87
C TRP A 406 -5.24 13.83 -24.13
N ILE A 407 -4.89 13.16 -23.03
CA ILE A 407 -4.61 11.73 -22.97
C ILE A 407 -5.79 11.07 -22.26
N ILE A 408 -6.38 10.04 -22.85
CA ILE A 408 -7.52 9.32 -22.31
C ILE A 408 -7.05 8.00 -21.71
N THR A 409 -7.47 7.69 -20.48
CA THR A 409 -7.13 6.44 -19.79
C THR A 409 -8.37 5.66 -19.38
N ASP A 410 -8.19 4.38 -19.02
CA ASP A 410 -9.22 3.51 -18.45
C ASP A 410 -9.52 3.77 -16.96
N GLY A 411 -8.86 4.75 -16.35
CA GLY A 411 -9.05 5.12 -14.96
C GLY A 411 -10.03 6.27 -14.79
N GLY A 412 -11.34 5.98 -14.78
CA GLY A 412 -12.37 6.97 -14.48
C GLY A 412 -12.65 7.16 -12.98
N TRP A 413 -13.77 7.84 -12.67
CA TRP A 413 -14.18 8.02 -11.28
C TRP A 413 -14.59 6.72 -10.60
N MET A 414 -14.88 5.65 -11.35
CA MET A 414 -15.09 4.34 -10.74
C MET A 414 -13.80 3.81 -10.11
N ALA A 415 -12.62 4.13 -10.64
CA ALA A 415 -11.33 3.72 -10.08
C ALA A 415 -10.79 4.69 -9.02
N LEU A 416 -11.05 6.00 -9.17
CA LEU A 416 -10.49 7.04 -8.30
C LEU A 416 -11.46 7.58 -7.25
N SER A 417 -12.75 7.27 -7.37
CA SER A 417 -13.89 7.96 -6.76
C SER A 417 -14.19 9.35 -7.38
N ARG A 418 -15.32 9.94 -6.99
CA ARG A 418 -15.70 11.32 -7.35
C ARG A 418 -15.10 12.39 -6.43
N ASP A 419 -14.23 12.03 -5.50
CA ASP A 419 -13.67 12.96 -4.52
C ASP A 419 -12.80 14.04 -5.21
N ARG A 420 -13.13 15.31 -4.92
CA ARG A 420 -12.45 16.52 -5.39
C ARG A 420 -11.98 17.38 -4.22
N GLY A 421 -11.51 16.76 -3.14
CA GLY A 421 -11.11 17.43 -1.90
C GLY A 421 -10.05 18.53 -2.09
N THR A 422 -9.24 18.44 -3.16
CA THR A 422 -8.23 19.45 -3.50
C THR A 422 -8.81 20.70 -4.16
N ALA A 423 -10.05 20.67 -4.66
CA ALA A 423 -10.64 21.78 -5.44
C ALA A 423 -10.77 23.11 -4.67
N ARG A 424 -10.76 23.05 -3.33
CA ARG A 424 -10.79 24.23 -2.45
C ARG A 424 -9.42 24.58 -1.85
N GLN A 425 -8.40 23.78 -2.12
CA GLN A 425 -7.04 24.01 -1.66
C GLN A 425 -6.32 25.01 -2.58
N PRO A 426 -5.18 25.59 -2.18
CA PRO A 426 -4.43 26.53 -3.02
C PRO A 426 -4.03 25.95 -4.38
N VAL A 427 -3.88 24.63 -4.47
CA VAL A 427 -3.59 23.92 -5.71
C VAL A 427 -4.64 22.83 -5.92
N ASP A 428 -5.46 22.96 -6.96
CA ASP A 428 -6.40 21.91 -7.34
C ASP A 428 -5.68 20.81 -8.15
N GLN A 429 -5.68 19.59 -7.61
CA GLN A 429 -5.03 18.43 -8.20
C GLN A 429 -5.90 17.66 -9.18
N GLY A 430 -7.07 18.18 -9.55
CA GLY A 430 -7.92 17.46 -10.48
C GLY A 430 -8.59 16.27 -9.77
N TYR A 431 -8.68 15.14 -10.45
CA TYR A 431 -8.96 13.83 -9.87
C TYR A 431 -7.69 13.11 -9.37
N GLY A 432 -6.51 13.67 -9.64
CA GLY A 432 -5.24 13.14 -9.15
C GLY A 432 -4.01 13.67 -9.88
N LEU A 433 -2.87 13.55 -9.22
CA LEU A 433 -1.55 13.86 -9.78
C LEU A 433 -1.04 12.67 -10.59
N VAL A 434 -0.55 12.91 -11.80
CA VAL A 434 -0.07 11.85 -12.68
C VAL A 434 1.41 11.60 -12.42
N CYS A 435 1.75 10.32 -12.35
CA CYS A 435 3.09 9.81 -12.23
C CYS A 435 3.39 8.87 -13.41
N ASP A 436 4.67 8.67 -13.69
CA ASP A 436 5.09 7.57 -14.54
C ASP A 436 4.79 6.21 -13.87
N ARG A 437 5.05 5.12 -14.60
CA ARG A 437 4.82 3.75 -14.12
C ARG A 437 5.59 3.43 -12.83
N LEU A 438 6.72 4.10 -12.55
CA LEU A 438 7.50 3.90 -11.33
C LEU A 438 7.01 4.77 -10.16
N GLY A 439 6.04 5.64 -10.38
CA GLY A 439 5.42 6.46 -9.33
C GLY A 439 6.10 7.81 -9.15
N ARG A 440 6.91 8.25 -10.11
CA ARG A 440 7.54 9.58 -10.10
C ARG A 440 6.57 10.59 -10.71
N PRO A 441 6.17 11.66 -9.99
CA PRO A 441 5.27 12.68 -10.53
C PRO A 441 5.78 13.29 -11.84
N ILE A 442 4.89 13.43 -12.81
CA ILE A 442 5.17 14.09 -14.08
C ILE A 442 4.76 15.57 -13.95
N PRO A 443 5.71 16.52 -13.95
CA PRO A 443 5.41 17.93 -13.74
C PRO A 443 4.38 18.45 -14.74
N GLY A 444 3.38 19.17 -14.24
CA GLY A 444 2.31 19.76 -15.05
C GLY A 444 1.19 18.79 -15.47
N LEU A 445 1.37 17.47 -15.40
CA LEU A 445 0.37 16.50 -15.84
C LEU A 445 -0.56 16.07 -14.70
N ARG A 446 -1.87 16.20 -14.91
CA ARG A 446 -2.92 15.90 -13.93
C ARG A 446 -4.09 15.21 -14.61
N MET A 447 -4.85 14.43 -13.84
CA MET A 447 -6.16 13.98 -14.31
C MET A 447 -7.17 15.12 -14.08
N THR A 448 -7.52 15.86 -15.13
CA THR A 448 -8.35 17.06 -15.01
C THR A 448 -9.84 16.76 -14.97
N ASP A 449 -10.27 15.70 -15.65
CA ASP A 449 -11.67 15.25 -15.68
C ASP A 449 -11.79 13.72 -15.64
N ALA A 450 -12.98 13.22 -15.29
CA ALA A 450 -13.29 11.81 -15.24
C ALA A 450 -14.78 11.52 -15.53
N ASN A 451 -15.02 10.64 -16.50
CA ASN A 451 -16.25 9.87 -16.64
C ASN A 451 -16.14 8.56 -15.84
N GLN A 452 -17.12 7.66 -15.98
CA GLN A 452 -17.19 6.46 -15.14
C GLN A 452 -15.94 5.58 -15.25
N GLU A 453 -15.59 5.18 -16.48
CA GLU A 453 -14.44 4.31 -16.77
C GLU A 453 -13.37 5.04 -17.60
N HIS A 454 -13.49 6.37 -17.78
CA HIS A 454 -12.54 7.14 -18.58
C HIS A 454 -11.98 8.31 -17.78
N GLY A 455 -10.66 8.38 -17.68
CA GLY A 455 -9.93 9.51 -17.12
C GLY A 455 -9.38 10.39 -18.23
N VAL A 456 -9.37 11.71 -18.00
CA VAL A 456 -8.80 12.70 -18.92
C VAL A 456 -7.57 13.30 -18.26
N LEU A 457 -6.39 13.06 -18.84
CA LEU A 457 -5.16 13.70 -18.42
C LEU A 457 -4.85 14.89 -19.33
N SER A 458 -4.44 15.99 -18.74
CA SER A 458 -3.95 17.16 -19.47
C SER A 458 -2.85 17.86 -18.70
N PHE A 459 -1.97 18.53 -19.43
CA PHE A 459 -0.92 19.35 -18.87
C PHE A 459 -1.39 20.78 -18.61
N ASP A 460 -0.87 21.39 -17.56
CA ASP A 460 -0.98 22.83 -17.30
C ASP A 460 0.39 23.39 -16.85
N PRO A 461 1.07 24.23 -17.65
CA PRO A 461 0.69 24.65 -19.01
C PRO A 461 0.87 23.52 -20.04
N ALA A 462 0.22 23.65 -21.21
CA ALA A 462 0.35 22.68 -22.30
C ALA A 462 1.81 22.56 -22.79
N PRO A 463 2.32 21.33 -23.01
CA PRO A 463 3.71 21.10 -23.38
C PRO A 463 3.89 21.24 -24.90
N ALA A 464 5.11 21.58 -25.30
CA ALA A 464 5.53 21.56 -26.71
C ALA A 464 6.04 20.16 -27.11
N ILE A 465 5.25 19.11 -26.83
CA ILE A 465 5.59 17.71 -27.16
C ILE A 465 4.44 17.03 -27.91
N ASP A 466 4.75 16.05 -28.74
CA ASP A 466 3.76 15.13 -29.28
C ASP A 466 3.33 14.14 -28.18
N LEU A 467 2.11 14.32 -27.67
CA LEU A 467 1.56 13.49 -26.60
C LEU A 467 1.40 12.03 -27.03
N ALA A 468 1.03 11.76 -28.29
CA ALA A 468 0.81 10.39 -28.77
C ALA A 468 2.13 9.63 -28.91
N ALA A 469 3.20 10.32 -29.27
CA ALA A 469 4.55 9.74 -29.30
C ALA A 469 5.12 9.56 -27.89
N ALA A 470 4.89 10.51 -26.98
CA ALA A 470 5.39 10.44 -25.61
C ALA A 470 4.63 9.44 -24.73
N TYR A 471 3.32 9.27 -24.96
CA TYR A 471 2.43 8.41 -24.19
C TYR A 471 1.59 7.53 -25.13
N PRO A 472 2.19 6.61 -25.89
CA PRO A 472 1.46 5.77 -26.85
C PRO A 472 0.37 4.93 -26.16
N VAL A 473 -0.66 4.54 -26.92
CA VAL A 473 -1.69 3.60 -26.44
C VAL A 473 -1.05 2.35 -25.86
N GLY A 474 -1.52 1.92 -24.69
CA GLY A 474 -0.92 0.83 -23.91
C GLY A 474 0.13 1.30 -22.89
N SER A 475 0.56 2.56 -22.93
CA SER A 475 1.40 3.14 -21.88
C SER A 475 0.65 3.12 -20.56
N GLN A 476 1.34 2.73 -19.50
CA GLN A 476 0.79 2.73 -18.15
C GLN A 476 1.31 3.92 -17.34
N LEU A 477 0.41 4.55 -16.60
CA LEU A 477 0.67 5.67 -15.72
C LEU A 477 0.09 5.38 -14.33
N ARG A 478 0.59 6.07 -13.32
CA ARG A 478 0.06 5.98 -11.95
C ARG A 478 -0.62 7.29 -11.58
N ILE A 479 -1.77 7.22 -10.91
CA ILE A 479 -2.50 8.38 -10.42
C ILE A 479 -2.45 8.40 -8.90
N LEU A 480 -1.85 9.44 -8.30
CA LEU A 480 -1.94 9.66 -6.86
C LEU A 480 -3.35 10.19 -6.54
N PRO A 481 -4.05 9.62 -5.56
CA PRO A 481 -5.44 9.96 -5.29
C PRO A 481 -5.58 11.26 -4.52
N ASN A 482 -6.70 11.97 -4.74
CA ASN A 482 -7.12 13.08 -3.90
C ASN A 482 -7.32 12.66 -2.45
N HIS A 483 -8.08 11.58 -2.26
CA HIS A 483 -8.48 11.10 -0.95
C HIS A 483 -8.37 9.58 -0.89
N ALA A 484 -7.39 9.08 -0.14
CA ALA A 484 -7.05 7.66 -0.15
C ALA A 484 -8.20 6.77 0.34
N CYS A 485 -9.00 7.22 1.32
CA CYS A 485 -10.16 6.47 1.80
C CYS A 485 -11.20 6.26 0.68
N ALA A 486 -11.48 7.31 -0.10
CA ALA A 486 -12.48 7.30 -1.16
C ALA A 486 -12.00 6.48 -2.36
N THR A 487 -10.75 6.66 -2.78
CA THR A 487 -10.16 5.85 -3.86
C THR A 487 -10.07 4.38 -3.47
N ALA A 488 -9.54 4.05 -2.29
CA ALA A 488 -9.47 2.66 -1.84
C ALA A 488 -10.86 2.01 -1.77
N ALA A 489 -11.93 2.78 -1.51
CA ALA A 489 -13.30 2.30 -1.47
C ALA A 489 -13.75 1.55 -2.71
N GLN A 490 -13.21 1.96 -3.86
CA GLN A 490 -13.55 1.45 -5.17
C GLN A 490 -12.93 0.09 -5.52
N HIS A 491 -11.96 -0.35 -4.72
CA HIS A 491 -11.18 -1.55 -5.00
C HIS A 491 -11.39 -2.63 -3.93
N ALA A 492 -11.42 -3.88 -4.38
CA ALA A 492 -11.54 -5.05 -3.51
C ALA A 492 -10.17 -5.58 -3.01
N ARG A 493 -9.07 -5.03 -3.52
CA ARG A 493 -7.71 -5.49 -3.20
C ARG A 493 -6.66 -4.41 -3.45
N TYR A 494 -5.52 -4.56 -2.81
CA TYR A 494 -4.29 -3.81 -3.03
C TYR A 494 -3.27 -4.71 -3.73
N HIS A 495 -2.65 -4.23 -4.80
CA HIS A 495 -1.48 -4.85 -5.42
C HIS A 495 -0.23 -4.25 -4.78
N LEU A 496 0.55 -5.10 -4.13
CA LEU A 496 1.69 -4.66 -3.31
C LEU A 496 2.89 -4.41 -4.20
N VAL A 497 3.49 -3.24 -4.08
CA VAL A 497 4.69 -2.87 -4.84
C VAL A 497 5.76 -2.31 -3.89
N ARG A 498 7.01 -2.29 -4.34
CA ARG A 498 8.09 -1.54 -3.71
C ARG A 498 8.58 -0.43 -4.63
N GLN A 499 9.21 0.57 -4.03
CA GLN A 499 9.84 1.65 -4.78
C GLN A 499 10.80 1.08 -5.82
N ASP A 500 10.72 1.60 -7.05
CA ASP A 500 11.57 1.25 -8.19
C ASP A 500 11.59 -0.22 -8.62
N SER A 501 10.78 -1.09 -8.01
CA SER A 501 10.78 -2.53 -8.31
C SER A 501 10.14 -2.86 -9.66
N GLY A 502 9.12 -2.11 -10.09
CA GLY A 502 8.37 -2.42 -11.31
C GLY A 502 7.60 -3.76 -11.25
N HIS A 503 7.49 -4.39 -10.07
CA HIS A 503 6.86 -5.70 -9.87
C HIS A 503 5.85 -5.67 -8.73
N VAL A 504 4.87 -6.56 -8.80
CA VAL A 504 3.87 -6.83 -7.77
C VAL A 504 4.38 -7.96 -6.86
N GLU A 505 4.60 -7.67 -5.59
CA GLU A 505 5.07 -8.66 -4.60
C GLU A 505 3.95 -9.52 -4.04
N GLY A 506 2.70 -9.08 -4.17
CA GLY A 506 1.56 -9.80 -3.64
C GLY A 506 0.27 -9.00 -3.72
N ILE A 507 -0.77 -9.54 -3.09
CA ILE A 507 -2.10 -8.93 -3.05
C ILE A 507 -2.63 -9.00 -1.63
N TRP A 508 -3.15 -7.88 -1.12
CA TRP A 508 -3.93 -7.85 0.12
C TRP A 508 -5.39 -7.56 -0.17
N ALA A 509 -6.28 -8.35 0.45
CA ALA A 509 -7.71 -8.16 0.28
C ALA A 509 -8.19 -6.93 1.06
N ARG A 510 -9.10 -6.19 0.43
CA ARG A 510 -9.85 -5.11 1.07
C ARG A 510 -11.32 -5.49 1.15
N PHE A 511 -11.92 -5.31 2.30
CA PHE A 511 -13.37 -5.52 2.45
C PHE A 511 -14.14 -4.19 2.43
N GLY A 512 -15.40 -4.24 1.97
CA GLY A 512 -16.31 -3.10 1.87
C GLY A 512 -17.70 -3.38 2.43
N GLY A 513 -18.58 -2.37 2.42
CA GLY A 513 -19.95 -2.43 2.91
C GLY A 513 -20.11 -2.15 4.41
N TRP A 514 -21.28 -2.51 4.95
CA TRP A 514 -21.73 -2.25 6.33
C TRP A 514 -22.12 -3.51 7.08
#